data_AF-A0A847JLF2-F1
#
_entry.id   AF-A0A847JLF2-F1
#
_cell.length_a   1.000
_cell.length_b   1.000
_cell.length_c   1.000
_cell.angle_alpha   90.00
_cell.angle_beta   90.00
_cell.angle_gamma   90.00
#
_symmetry.space_group_name_H-M   'P 1'
#
loop_
_entity.id
_entity.type
_entity.pdbx_description
1 polymer ?
#
loop_
_entity_poly.entity_id
_entity_poly.type
_entity_poly.pdbx_seq_one_letter_code
_entity_poly.pdbx_strand_id
1 'polypeptide(L)'
;IAPALLERYLGQASEEDCIIAGPSGAGYVIPPLVPDLPAYIKETARICNDIGIRVVTSYIADPCRRVLRHLQRHSGDLLGYLAGYAVVTRTLRVCHRDFIFFSNQIPKVEEIALPAEQLLGKVRMMITATSERPAFIAIHLFAYRTTIADVAEFAQKIADPNVHIVRADEFLTLLAMNENLK
;
A
#
# COMPACT_ATOMS: atom_id res chain seq x y z
N ILE A 1 -8.82 -7.75 19.33
CA ILE A 1 -8.70 -6.78 20.45
C ILE A 1 -9.88 -5.81 20.57
N ALA A 2 -10.53 -5.40 19.47
CA ALA A 2 -11.70 -4.51 19.52
C ALA A 2 -12.71 -4.84 18.39
N PRO A 3 -13.44 -5.97 18.46
CA PRO A 3 -14.30 -6.43 17.37
C PRO A 3 -15.41 -5.42 17.00
N ALA A 4 -16.04 -4.76 17.99
CA ALA A 4 -17.07 -3.76 17.72
C ALA A 4 -16.53 -2.50 17.00
N LEU A 5 -15.28 -2.13 17.25
CA LEU A 5 -14.66 -1.02 16.53
C LEU A 5 -14.38 -1.40 15.07
N LEU A 6 -13.89 -2.62 14.84
CA LEU A 6 -13.70 -3.14 13.49
C LEU A 6 -15.03 -3.21 12.73
N GLU A 7 -16.07 -3.77 13.35
CA GLU A 7 -17.41 -3.84 12.77
C GLU A 7 -17.95 -2.45 12.40
N ARG A 8 -17.72 -1.44 13.25
CA ARG A 8 -18.07 -0.05 12.94
C ARG A 8 -17.37 0.45 11.68
N TYR A 9 -16.05 0.24 11.53
CA TYR A 9 -15.35 0.68 10.32
C TYR A 9 -15.83 -0.06 9.07
N LEU A 10 -16.01 -1.38 9.16
CA LEU A 10 -16.50 -2.20 8.04
C LEU A 10 -17.93 -1.81 7.65
N GLY A 11 -18.80 -1.53 8.62
CA GLY A 11 -20.19 -1.14 8.36
C GLY A 11 -20.36 0.31 7.88
N GLN A 12 -19.33 1.16 8.00
CA GLN A 12 -19.34 2.54 7.51
C GLN A 12 -18.55 2.74 6.22
N ALA A 13 -17.77 1.74 5.79
CA ALA A 13 -17.02 1.78 4.55
C ALA A 13 -17.96 1.84 3.34
N SER A 14 -17.71 2.79 2.45
CA SER A 14 -18.35 2.87 1.15
C SER A 14 -17.68 1.93 0.14
N GLU A 15 -18.25 1.82 -1.06
CA GLU A 15 -17.62 1.07 -2.16
C GLU A 15 -16.30 1.69 -2.63
N GLU A 16 -16.01 2.94 -2.28
CA GLU A 16 -14.74 3.63 -2.61
C GLU A 16 -13.69 3.46 -1.51
N ASP A 17 -14.05 2.90 -0.36
CA ASP A 17 -13.14 2.66 0.75
C ASP A 17 -12.47 1.29 0.65
N CYS A 18 -11.18 1.25 0.97
CA CYS A 18 -10.40 0.02 1.05
C CYS A 18 -9.77 -0.10 2.43
N ILE A 19 -10.23 -1.05 3.23
CA ILE A 19 -9.61 -1.37 4.51
C ILE A 19 -8.38 -2.25 4.25
N ILE A 20 -7.23 -1.79 4.74
CA ILE A 20 -5.94 -2.47 4.58
C ILE A 20 -5.39 -2.90 5.94
N ALA A 21 -4.67 -4.02 5.98
CA ALA A 21 -3.95 -4.40 7.19
C ALA A 21 -2.74 -3.46 7.38
N GLY A 22 -2.57 -2.97 8.61
CA GLY A 22 -1.45 -2.11 8.97
C GLY A 22 -0.09 -2.82 8.87
N PRO A 23 1.02 -2.08 8.98
CA PRO A 23 2.35 -2.66 8.84
C PRO A 23 2.63 -3.66 9.95
N SER A 24 3.16 -4.86 9.71
CA SER A 24 3.37 -5.52 8.41
C SER A 24 2.44 -6.71 8.23
N GLY A 25 1.18 -6.59 8.68
CA GLY A 25 0.21 -7.67 8.78
C GLY A 25 -0.69 -7.55 10.01
N ALA A 26 -0.88 -8.65 10.73
CA ALA A 26 -1.69 -8.70 11.96
C ALA A 26 -1.12 -7.91 13.17
N GLY A 27 0.01 -7.24 13.01
CA GLY A 27 0.64 -6.46 14.07
C GLY A 27 1.83 -5.64 13.59
N TYR A 28 2.27 -4.70 14.43
CA TYR A 28 3.35 -3.80 14.10
C TYR A 28 4.72 -4.44 14.22
N VAL A 29 5.26 -4.91 13.08
CA VAL A 29 6.52 -5.63 13.01
C VAL A 29 7.39 -5.17 11.85
N ILE A 30 8.71 -5.37 12.02
CA ILE A 30 9.71 -5.28 10.98
C ILE A 30 9.98 -6.72 10.52
N PRO A 31 9.48 -7.18 9.34
CA PRO A 31 9.50 -8.59 8.93
C PRO A 31 10.83 -9.35 9.11
N PRO A 32 12.02 -8.79 8.78
CA PRO A 32 13.29 -9.51 8.99
C PRO A 32 13.64 -9.76 10.47
N LEU A 33 12.98 -9.08 11.41
CA LEU A 33 13.19 -9.23 12.86
C LEU A 33 12.19 -10.21 13.50
N VAL A 34 11.21 -10.72 12.76
CA VAL A 34 10.24 -11.70 13.27
C VAL A 34 10.89 -13.08 13.34
N PRO A 35 10.98 -13.73 14.53
CA PRO A 35 11.68 -15.01 14.68
C PRO A 35 11.13 -16.13 13.80
N ASP A 36 9.80 -16.28 13.74
CA ASP A 36 9.10 -17.19 12.83
C ASP A 36 8.23 -16.40 11.85
N LEU A 37 8.88 -15.78 10.88
CA LEU A 37 8.21 -15.00 9.85
C LEU A 37 7.18 -15.82 9.05
N PRO A 38 7.44 -17.07 8.62
CA PRO A 38 6.44 -17.91 7.97
C PRO A 38 5.16 -18.09 8.77
N ALA A 39 5.24 -18.43 10.06
CA ALA A 39 4.06 -18.60 10.90
C ALA A 39 3.28 -17.28 11.04
N TYR A 40 4.00 -16.16 11.24
CA TYR A 40 3.38 -14.84 11.32
C TYR A 40 2.63 -14.45 10.04
N ILE A 41 3.20 -14.70 8.86
CA ILE A 41 2.55 -14.38 7.58
C ILE A 41 1.29 -15.23 7.39
N LYS A 42 1.35 -16.53 7.70
CA LYS A 42 0.17 -17.42 7.61
C LYS A 42 -0.96 -16.96 8.52
N GLU A 43 -0.63 -16.58 9.75
CA GLU A 43 -1.63 -16.07 10.69
C GLU A 43 -2.20 -14.72 10.24
N THR A 44 -1.35 -13.85 9.68
CA THR A 44 -1.81 -12.60 9.04
C THR A 44 -2.80 -12.89 7.92
N ALA A 45 -2.47 -13.81 7.00
CA ALA A 45 -3.34 -14.17 5.88
C ALA A 45 -4.67 -14.74 6.38
N ARG A 46 -4.63 -15.65 7.37
CA ARG A 46 -5.83 -16.22 7.99
C ARG A 46 -6.74 -15.14 8.58
N ILE A 47 -6.20 -14.24 9.40
CA ILE A 47 -6.97 -13.15 10.01
C ILE A 47 -7.55 -12.22 8.94
N CYS A 48 -6.78 -11.85 7.93
CA CYS A 48 -7.24 -10.96 6.87
C CYS A 48 -8.35 -11.60 6.05
N ASN A 49 -8.23 -12.89 5.73
CA ASN A 49 -9.26 -13.66 5.01
C ASN A 49 -10.57 -13.72 5.79
N ASP A 50 -10.52 -13.92 7.11
CA ASP A 50 -11.72 -13.99 7.97
C ASP A 50 -12.58 -12.72 7.90
N ILE A 51 -11.99 -11.57 7.56
CA ILE A 51 -12.65 -10.25 7.53
C ILE A 51 -12.59 -9.57 6.16
N GLY A 52 -12.19 -10.31 5.11
CA GLY A 52 -12.18 -9.82 3.73
C GLY A 52 -11.11 -8.78 3.39
N ILE A 53 -10.07 -8.61 4.22
CA ILE A 53 -8.93 -7.73 3.90
C ILE A 53 -8.00 -8.46 2.93
N ARG A 54 -7.64 -7.80 1.83
CA ARG A 54 -6.78 -8.39 0.80
C ARG A 54 -5.44 -7.68 0.60
N VAL A 55 -5.30 -6.47 1.14
CA VAL A 55 -4.10 -5.63 0.96
C VAL A 55 -3.45 -5.36 2.31
N VAL A 56 -2.13 -5.46 2.34
CA VAL A 56 -1.33 -5.25 3.55
C VAL A 56 -0.32 -4.13 3.32
N THR A 57 -0.20 -3.21 4.27
CA THR A 57 0.94 -2.28 4.27
C THR A 57 2.18 -3.01 4.78
N SER A 58 3.35 -2.82 4.19
CA SER A 58 4.62 -3.28 4.78
C SER A 58 5.39 -2.11 5.38
N TYR A 59 6.02 -2.31 6.54
CA TYR A 59 6.88 -1.28 7.15
C TYR A 59 8.07 -0.92 6.25
N ILE A 60 8.67 -1.92 5.60
CA ILE A 60 9.90 -1.77 4.83
C ILE A 60 9.56 -1.63 3.35
N ALA A 61 10.02 -0.55 2.72
CA ALA A 61 9.85 -0.33 1.28
C ALA A 61 10.63 -1.35 0.44
N ASP A 62 11.80 -1.77 0.89
CA ASP A 62 12.72 -2.66 0.16
C ASP A 62 13.23 -3.81 1.05
N PRO A 63 12.41 -4.85 1.28
CA PRO A 63 12.81 -5.97 2.10
C PRO A 63 13.81 -6.87 1.37
N CYS A 64 14.66 -7.56 2.13
CA CYS A 64 15.63 -8.49 1.54
C CYS A 64 14.92 -9.67 0.84
N ARG A 65 15.62 -10.30 -0.11
CA ARG A 65 15.08 -11.44 -0.91
C ARG A 65 14.50 -12.57 -0.07
N ARG A 66 15.05 -12.81 1.13
CA ARG A 66 14.52 -13.84 2.05
C ARG A 66 13.09 -13.50 2.48
N VAL A 67 12.83 -12.25 2.88
CA VAL A 67 11.50 -11.79 3.28
C VAL A 67 10.53 -11.89 2.12
N LEU A 68 10.90 -11.39 0.93
CA LEU A 68 10.06 -11.48 -0.28
C LEU A 68 9.64 -12.92 -0.59
N ARG A 69 10.56 -13.88 -0.51
CA ARG A 69 10.24 -15.30 -0.71
C ARG A 69 9.27 -15.86 0.33
N HIS A 70 9.36 -15.41 1.58
CA HIS A 70 8.42 -15.83 2.61
C HIS A 70 7.04 -15.22 2.39
N LEU A 71 6.95 -13.93 2.06
CA LEU A 71 5.69 -13.29 1.71
C LEU A 71 5.04 -14.04 0.54
N GLN A 72 5.73 -14.17 -0.58
CA GLN A 72 5.22 -14.89 -1.75
C GLN A 72 4.72 -16.32 -1.45
N ARG A 73 5.38 -17.06 -0.55
CA ARG A 73 5.01 -18.45 -0.25
C ARG A 73 3.91 -18.62 0.78
N HIS A 74 3.64 -17.59 1.57
CA HIS A 74 2.82 -17.74 2.78
C HIS A 74 1.67 -16.74 2.87
N SER A 75 1.58 -15.77 1.95
CA SER A 75 0.53 -14.75 1.94
C SER A 75 -0.87 -15.26 1.60
N GLY A 76 -1.04 -16.53 1.20
CA GLY A 76 -2.36 -17.11 0.94
C GLY A 76 -3.12 -16.31 -0.13
N ASP A 77 -4.35 -15.90 0.18
CA ASP A 77 -5.25 -15.19 -0.76
C ASP A 77 -5.11 -13.65 -0.72
N LEU A 78 -4.13 -13.14 0.04
CA LEU A 78 -3.79 -11.73 0.01
C LEU A 78 -3.40 -11.32 -1.41
N LEU A 79 -3.98 -10.23 -1.90
CA LEU A 79 -3.67 -9.68 -3.22
C LEU A 79 -2.24 -9.14 -3.28
N GLY A 80 -1.76 -8.53 -2.19
CA GLY A 80 -0.38 -8.08 -2.12
C GLY A 80 -0.12 -6.99 -1.09
N TYR A 81 1.04 -6.35 -1.26
CA TYR A 81 1.59 -5.40 -0.33
C TYR A 81 1.83 -4.03 -0.97
N LEU A 82 1.35 -2.97 -0.32
CA LEU A 82 1.81 -1.59 -0.55
C LEU A 82 2.83 -1.23 0.52
N ALA A 83 4.06 -0.91 0.14
CA ALA A 83 5.19 -1.01 1.05
C ALA A 83 5.92 0.32 1.31
N GLY A 84 6.31 0.51 2.56
CA GLY A 84 7.20 1.59 2.97
C GLY A 84 6.46 2.83 3.44
N TYR A 85 6.69 3.19 4.70
CA TYR A 85 6.33 4.51 5.22
C TYR A 85 7.18 5.63 4.61
N ALA A 86 8.44 5.31 4.32
CA ALA A 86 9.33 6.18 3.56
C ALA A 86 10.29 5.33 2.73
N VAL A 87 10.65 5.85 1.55
CA VAL A 87 11.65 5.25 0.67
C VAL A 87 13.03 5.70 1.13
N VAL A 88 13.85 4.75 1.58
CA VAL A 88 15.21 5.02 2.06
C VAL A 88 16.23 4.91 0.92
N THR A 89 16.17 3.82 0.15
CA THR A 89 17.18 3.48 -0.86
C THR A 89 16.58 3.38 -2.24
N ARG A 90 15.67 2.41 -2.43
CA ARG A 90 15.01 2.14 -3.70
C ARG A 90 13.54 1.83 -3.49
N THR A 91 12.76 2.11 -4.53
CA THR A 91 11.43 1.55 -4.70
C THR A 91 11.55 0.17 -5.32
N LEU A 92 10.70 -0.74 -4.89
CA LEU A 92 10.65 -2.11 -5.34
C LEU A 92 9.29 -2.36 -5.98
N ARG A 93 9.30 -2.93 -7.17
CA ARG A 93 8.12 -3.41 -7.88
C ARG A 93 8.33 -4.90 -8.15
N VAL A 94 7.56 -5.73 -7.44
CA VAL A 94 7.52 -7.18 -7.67
C VAL A 94 6.08 -7.53 -8.04
N CYS A 95 5.95 -8.13 -9.22
CA CYS A 95 4.71 -8.70 -9.73
C CYS A 95 5.09 -10.09 -10.25
N HIS A 96 4.74 -11.15 -9.52
CA HIS A 96 5.08 -12.51 -9.94
C HIS A 96 4.02 -13.51 -9.52
N ARG A 97 3.43 -14.19 -10.51
CA ARG A 97 2.29 -15.11 -10.33
C ARG A 97 1.20 -14.43 -9.52
N ASP A 98 0.87 -14.96 -8.35
CA ASP A 98 -0.22 -14.52 -7.48
C ASP A 98 0.26 -13.56 -6.38
N PHE A 99 1.45 -12.97 -6.52
CA PHE A 99 2.06 -12.14 -5.48
C PHE A 99 2.51 -10.78 -6.01
N ILE A 100 2.08 -9.74 -5.29
CA ILE A 100 2.42 -8.36 -5.60
C ILE A 100 3.05 -7.71 -4.37
N PHE A 101 4.18 -7.05 -4.58
CA PHE A 101 4.82 -6.18 -3.60
C PHE A 101 5.27 -4.90 -4.29
N PHE A 102 4.66 -3.78 -3.92
CA PHE A 102 4.87 -2.50 -4.57
C PHE A 102 5.19 -1.44 -3.53
N SER A 103 6.39 -0.85 -3.61
CA SER A 103 6.76 0.25 -2.71
C SER A 103 6.02 1.52 -3.08
N ASN A 104 5.58 2.25 -2.06
CA ASN A 104 5.24 3.66 -2.20
C ASN A 104 6.46 4.41 -2.75
N GLN A 105 6.24 5.35 -3.65
CA GLN A 105 7.30 6.15 -4.26
C GLN A 105 7.67 7.38 -3.42
N ILE A 106 6.75 7.80 -2.55
CA ILE A 106 6.85 9.01 -1.72
C ILE A 106 6.12 8.75 -0.39
N PRO A 107 6.58 9.30 0.75
CA PRO A 107 7.73 10.19 0.93
C PRO A 107 9.08 9.47 0.92
N LYS A 108 10.13 10.20 0.57
CA LYS A 108 11.51 9.89 0.99
C LYS A 108 11.71 10.28 2.45
N VAL A 109 12.81 9.83 3.08
CA VAL A 109 13.08 10.09 4.51
C VAL A 109 13.05 11.58 4.84
N GLU A 110 13.66 12.42 3.99
CA GLU A 110 13.69 13.87 4.14
C GLU A 110 12.33 14.54 3.91
N GLU A 111 11.36 13.83 3.33
CA GLU A 111 10.03 14.34 2.98
C GLU A 111 8.98 14.01 4.05
N ILE A 112 9.29 13.15 5.04
CA ILE A 112 8.36 12.73 6.10
C ILE A 112 7.81 13.93 6.90
N ALA A 113 8.64 14.95 7.10
CA ALA A 113 8.29 16.14 7.88
C ALA A 113 7.53 17.19 7.07
N LEU A 114 7.35 17.00 5.76
CA LEU A 114 6.72 18.00 4.91
C LEU A 114 5.24 18.18 5.27
N PRO A 115 4.74 19.43 5.22
CA PRO A 115 3.31 19.70 5.25
C PRO A 115 2.59 19.04 4.06
N ALA A 116 1.29 18.76 4.23
CA ALA A 116 0.45 18.12 3.22
C ALA A 116 0.55 18.80 1.84
N GLU A 117 0.45 20.12 1.78
CA GLU A 117 0.54 20.91 0.53
C GLU A 117 1.84 20.62 -0.23
N GLN A 118 2.98 20.61 0.47
CA GLN A 118 4.29 20.40 -0.15
C GLN A 118 4.47 18.95 -0.62
N LEU A 119 4.00 17.98 0.18
CA LEU A 119 4.04 16.57 -0.18
C LEU A 119 3.15 16.28 -1.39
N LEU A 120 1.92 16.76 -1.39
CA LEU A 120 0.96 16.60 -2.50
C LEU A 120 1.40 17.39 -3.75
N GLY A 121 2.08 18.52 -3.57
CA GLY A 121 2.76 19.23 -4.66
C GLY A 121 3.79 18.36 -5.37
N LYS A 122 4.59 17.57 -4.61
CA LYS A 122 5.52 16.59 -5.19
C LYS A 122 4.79 15.45 -5.90
N VAL A 123 3.67 14.95 -5.37
CA VAL A 123 2.83 13.95 -6.07
C VAL A 123 2.35 14.50 -7.41
N ARG A 124 1.90 15.76 -7.47
CA ARG A 124 1.52 16.42 -8.73
C ARG A 124 2.68 16.47 -9.72
N MET A 125 3.86 16.83 -9.26
CA MET A 125 5.06 16.84 -10.12
C MET A 125 5.37 15.45 -10.68
N MET A 126 5.22 14.39 -9.88
CA MET A 126 5.40 13.01 -10.33
C MET A 126 4.40 12.62 -11.43
N ILE A 127 3.13 12.98 -11.24
CA ILE A 127 2.08 12.75 -12.24
C ILE A 127 2.45 13.47 -13.55
N THR A 128 2.80 14.75 -13.50
CA THR A 128 3.16 15.53 -14.69
C THR A 128 4.43 15.04 -15.38
N ALA A 129 5.40 14.53 -14.63
CA ALA A 129 6.66 14.01 -15.18
C ALA A 129 6.52 12.62 -15.82
N THR A 130 5.38 11.95 -15.66
CA THR A 130 5.16 10.59 -16.15
C THR A 130 4.89 10.61 -17.67
N SER A 131 5.86 10.11 -18.44
CA SER A 131 5.76 9.98 -19.90
C SER A 131 5.33 8.58 -20.36
N GLU A 132 5.75 7.53 -19.66
CA GLU A 132 5.38 6.15 -19.95
C GLU A 132 3.99 5.83 -19.38
N ARG A 133 3.12 5.18 -20.16
CA ARG A 133 1.74 4.86 -19.78
C ARG A 133 1.39 3.41 -20.18
N PRO A 134 0.68 2.65 -19.32
CA PRO A 134 0.18 3.06 -18.00
C PRO A 134 1.30 3.14 -16.95
N ALA A 135 1.12 4.04 -15.99
CA ALA A 135 2.04 4.23 -14.87
C ALA A 135 1.31 4.09 -13.54
N PHE A 136 2.05 3.61 -12.54
CA PHE A 136 1.54 3.29 -11.22
C PHE A 136 2.32 4.09 -10.18
N ILE A 137 1.63 4.97 -9.46
CA ILE A 137 2.21 5.79 -8.39
C ILE A 137 1.47 5.46 -7.09
N ALA A 138 2.12 4.72 -6.21
CA ALA A 138 1.66 4.49 -4.84
C ALA A 138 2.28 5.53 -3.91
N ILE A 139 1.47 6.07 -3.01
CA ILE A 139 1.88 7.13 -2.09
C ILE A 139 1.55 6.72 -0.67
N HIS A 140 2.44 7.00 0.28
CA HIS A 140 2.11 6.95 1.69
C HIS A 140 1.81 8.36 2.20
N LEU A 141 0.71 8.53 2.92
CA LEU A 141 0.35 9.79 3.56
C LEU A 141 0.24 9.58 5.06
N PHE A 142 1.01 10.32 5.85
CA PHE A 142 0.97 10.23 7.29
C PHE A 142 -0.28 10.92 7.83
N ALA A 143 -1.15 10.17 8.51
CA ALA A 143 -2.43 10.69 9.04
C ALA A 143 -2.27 11.86 10.04
N TYR A 144 -1.09 12.01 10.65
CA TYR A 144 -0.77 13.14 11.54
C TYR A 144 -0.15 14.35 10.80
N ARG A 145 -0.02 14.29 9.47
CA ARG A 145 0.49 15.37 8.60
C ARG A 145 -0.47 15.74 7.49
N THR A 146 -1.27 14.79 7.03
CA THR A 146 -2.18 14.93 5.89
C THR A 146 -3.56 14.43 6.29
N THR A 147 -4.54 15.32 6.19
CA THR A 147 -5.94 15.03 6.51
C THR A 147 -6.69 14.51 5.28
N ILE A 148 -7.87 13.93 5.50
CA ILE A 148 -8.77 13.52 4.40
C ILE A 148 -9.18 14.74 3.56
N ALA A 149 -9.35 15.92 4.17
CA ALA A 149 -9.69 17.15 3.46
C ALA A 149 -8.59 17.57 2.48
N ASP A 150 -7.32 17.48 2.89
CA ASP A 150 -6.17 17.77 2.02
C ASP A 150 -6.15 16.84 0.79
N VAL A 151 -6.44 15.55 1.00
CA VAL A 151 -6.50 14.55 -0.08
C VAL A 151 -7.67 14.81 -1.02
N ALA A 152 -8.85 15.12 -0.47
CA ALA A 152 -10.04 15.43 -1.27
C ALA A 152 -9.85 16.68 -2.13
N GLU A 153 -9.30 17.76 -1.56
CA GLU A 153 -8.98 18.99 -2.30
C GLU A 153 -7.93 18.72 -3.38
N PHE A 154 -6.91 17.92 -3.08
CA PHE A 154 -5.91 17.53 -4.06
C PHE A 154 -6.51 16.75 -5.24
N ALA A 155 -7.34 15.75 -4.94
CA ALA A 155 -8.02 14.92 -5.93
C ALA A 155 -8.92 15.75 -6.86
N GLN A 156 -9.71 16.68 -6.29
CA GLN A 156 -10.57 17.59 -7.06
C GLN A 156 -9.80 18.50 -8.01
N LYS A 157 -8.54 18.82 -7.70
CA LYS A 157 -7.65 19.65 -8.53
C LYS A 157 -6.92 18.85 -9.62
N ILE A 158 -7.14 17.55 -9.75
CA ILE A 158 -6.61 16.77 -10.87
C ILE A 158 -7.56 16.93 -12.06
N ALA A 159 -7.10 17.66 -13.08
CA ALA A 159 -7.89 17.95 -14.27
C ALA A 159 -7.61 16.99 -15.45
N ASP A 160 -6.53 16.21 -15.40
CA ASP A 160 -6.19 15.26 -16.46
C ASP A 160 -7.10 14.03 -16.36
N PRO A 161 -7.96 13.76 -17.36
CA PRO A 161 -8.90 12.63 -17.33
C PRO A 161 -8.20 11.26 -17.39
N ASN A 162 -6.90 11.22 -17.68
CA ASN A 162 -6.10 9.98 -17.70
C ASN A 162 -5.45 9.66 -16.35
N VAL A 163 -5.67 10.50 -15.33
CA VAL A 163 -5.16 10.28 -13.98
C VAL A 163 -6.31 9.76 -13.11
N HIS A 164 -6.17 8.51 -12.69
CA HIS A 164 -7.17 7.83 -11.87
C HIS A 164 -6.62 7.66 -10.45
N ILE A 165 -7.32 8.21 -9.46
CA ILE A 165 -7.11 7.87 -8.05
C ILE A 165 -8.05 6.71 -7.75
N VAL A 166 -7.49 5.58 -7.34
CA VAL A 166 -8.21 4.32 -7.15
C VAL A 166 -7.95 3.74 -5.77
N ARG A 167 -8.78 2.79 -5.37
CA ARG A 167 -8.57 1.99 -4.16
C ARG A 167 -7.26 1.21 -4.22
N ALA A 168 -6.74 0.84 -3.05
CA ALA A 168 -5.48 0.10 -2.93
C ALA A 168 -5.54 -1.30 -3.59
N ASP A 169 -6.67 -2.00 -3.48
CA ASP A 169 -6.87 -3.31 -4.10
C ASP A 169 -7.10 -3.22 -5.61
N GLU A 170 -7.84 -2.21 -6.07
CA GLU A 170 -7.96 -1.91 -7.49
C GLU A 170 -6.60 -1.56 -8.11
N PHE A 171 -5.80 -0.73 -7.45
CA PHE A 171 -4.44 -0.40 -7.87
C PHE A 171 -3.59 -1.65 -8.11
N LEU A 172 -3.58 -2.59 -7.14
CA LEU A 172 -2.82 -3.83 -7.25
C LEU A 172 -3.38 -4.74 -8.35
N THR A 173 -4.71 -4.77 -8.53
CA THR A 173 -5.35 -5.55 -9.60
C THR A 173 -4.99 -5.03 -10.98
N LEU A 174 -5.10 -3.70 -11.20
CA LEU A 174 -4.70 -3.04 -12.44
C LEU A 174 -3.21 -3.26 -12.73
N LEU A 175 -2.37 -3.24 -11.69
CA LEU A 175 -0.95 -3.53 -11.81
C LEU A 175 -0.70 -4.96 -12.30
N ALA A 176 -1.40 -5.96 -11.73
CA ALA A 176 -1.28 -7.35 -12.16
C ALA A 176 -1.73 -7.55 -13.61
N MET A 177 -2.85 -6.92 -14.00
CA MET A 177 -3.36 -6.96 -15.38
C MET A 177 -2.35 -6.37 -16.37
N ASN A 178 -1.72 -5.23 -16.02
CA ASN A 178 -0.69 -4.62 -16.87
C ASN A 178 0.54 -5.50 -17.03
N GLU A 179 0.95 -6.22 -15.98
CA GLU A 179 2.12 -7.11 -16.01
C GLU A 179 1.81 -8.49 -16.65
N ASN A 180 0.61 -8.67 -17.21
CA ASN A 180 0.12 -9.94 -17.77
C ASN A 180 0.19 -11.11 -16.80
N LEU A 181 -0.01 -10.86 -15.50
CA LEU A 181 -0.17 -11.94 -14.54
C LEU A 181 -1.56 -12.55 -14.74
N LYS A 182 -1.57 -13.86 -15.02
CA LYS A 182 -2.79 -14.68 -15.09
C LYS A 182 -3.23 -15.07 -13.70
#